data_AF-A0A2M7TY61-F1
#
_entry.id   AF-A0A2M7TY61-F1
#
_cell.length_a   1.000
_cell.length_b   1.000
_cell.length_c   1.000
_cell.angle_alpha   90.00
_cell.angle_beta   90.00
_cell.angle_gamma   90.00
#
_symmetry.space_group_name_H-M   'P 1'
#
loop_
_entity.id
_entity.type
_entity.pdbx_description
1 polymer ?
#
loop_
_entity_poly.entity_id
_entity_poly.type
_entity_poly.pdbx_seq_one_letter_code
_entity_poly.pdbx_strand_id
1 'polypeptide(L)'
;MLPTPLINPTTFPAVRFANISVLLGVLIPLMYIVGGLIFGWMLIWSAYLIITAGGDPEKVQKAQQTATFAVIGIFVIIIAIVLVKLFGFITNIDFPFL
;
A
#
# COMPACT_ATOMS: atom_id res chain seq x y z
N MET A 1 -34.20 -0.79 -27.92
CA MET A 1 -34.08 -1.96 -27.04
C MET A 1 -33.68 -1.42 -25.68
N LEU A 2 -34.59 -1.40 -24.70
CA LEU A 2 -34.27 -0.90 -23.36
C LEU A 2 -33.20 -1.83 -22.75
N PRO A 3 -32.14 -1.31 -22.12
CA PRO A 3 -31.20 -2.15 -21.38
C PRO A 3 -32.00 -2.91 -20.32
N THR A 4 -32.00 -4.25 -20.38
CA THR A 4 -32.69 -5.08 -19.40
C THR A 4 -32.06 -4.82 -18.02
N PRO A 5 -32.85 -4.64 -16.96
CA PRO A 5 -32.36 -4.30 -15.61
C PRO A 5 -31.58 -5.44 -14.92
N LEU A 6 -31.18 -6.47 -15.66
CA LEU A 6 -30.67 -7.74 -15.16
C LEU A 6 -29.14 -7.83 -15.14
N ILE A 7 -28.43 -6.74 -15.48
CA ILE A 7 -26.99 -6.61 -15.20
C ILE A 7 -26.75 -5.20 -14.68
N ASN A 8 -26.99 -5.00 -13.38
CA ASN A 8 -26.76 -3.75 -12.66
C ASN A 8 -25.88 -4.02 -11.42
N PRO A 9 -24.80 -3.26 -11.18
CA PRO A 9 -23.93 -3.40 -9.99
C PRO A 9 -24.65 -3.30 -8.63
N THR A 10 -25.85 -2.73 -8.59
CA THR A 10 -26.66 -2.60 -7.37
C THR A 10 -27.53 -3.83 -7.08
N THR A 11 -27.85 -4.65 -8.09
CA THR A 11 -28.74 -5.82 -7.95
C THR A 11 -28.03 -7.17 -8.12
N PHE A 12 -26.78 -7.19 -8.61
CA PHE A 12 -25.98 -8.40 -8.74
C PHE A 12 -24.66 -8.30 -7.96
N PRO A 13 -24.54 -8.92 -6.77
CA PRO A 13 -23.31 -8.86 -5.98
C PRO A 13 -22.10 -9.51 -6.69
N ALA A 14 -22.31 -10.44 -7.63
CA ALA A 14 -21.23 -11.01 -8.46
C ALA A 14 -20.66 -10.03 -9.50
N VAL A 15 -21.42 -9.02 -9.96
CA VAL A 15 -20.96 -7.96 -10.87
C VAL A 15 -20.03 -6.95 -10.16
N ARG A 16 -20.09 -6.89 -8.82
CA ARG A 16 -19.21 -6.02 -8.01
C ARG A 16 -17.73 -6.41 -8.10
N PHE A 17 -17.43 -7.67 -8.43
CA PHE A 17 -16.07 -8.17 -8.65
C PHE A 17 -15.70 -8.29 -10.14
N ALA A 18 -16.63 -7.99 -11.06
CA ALA A 18 -16.35 -8.03 -12.51
C ALA A 18 -15.45 -6.87 -12.97
N ASN A 19 -15.34 -5.81 -12.18
CA ASN A 19 -14.58 -4.61 -12.51
C ASN A 19 -13.31 -4.51 -11.65
N ILE A 20 -12.14 -4.52 -12.31
CA ILE A 20 -10.84 -4.33 -11.67
C ILE A 20 -10.78 -3.03 -10.86
N SER A 21 -11.47 -1.98 -11.31
CA SER A 21 -11.51 -0.67 -10.62
C SER A 21 -12.14 -0.74 -9.23
N VAL A 22 -13.14 -1.61 -9.01
CA VAL A 22 -13.79 -1.78 -7.70
C VAL A 22 -12.88 -2.54 -6.75
N LEU A 23 -12.20 -3.57 -7.25
CA LEU A 23 -11.20 -4.32 -6.48
C LEU A 23 -10.04 -3.44 -6.04
N LEU A 24 -9.50 -2.62 -6.95
CA LEU A 24 -8.43 -1.68 -6.65
C LEU A 24 -8.89 -0.60 -5.66
N GLY A 25 -10.14 -0.13 -5.75
CA GLY A 25 -10.71 0.84 -4.82
C GLY A 25 -10.78 0.36 -3.36
N VAL A 26 -10.81 -0.95 -3.12
CA VAL A 26 -10.76 -1.52 -1.76
C VAL A 26 -9.34 -1.95 -1.39
N LEU A 27 -8.63 -2.56 -2.33
CA LEU A 27 -7.31 -3.16 -2.08
C LEU A 27 -6.22 -2.11 -1.87
N ILE A 28 -6.22 -1.03 -2.66
CA ILE A 28 -5.16 -0.02 -2.61
C ILE A 28 -5.19 0.76 -1.27
N PRO A 29 -6.34 1.29 -0.79
CA PRO A 29 -6.41 1.91 0.53
C PRO A 29 -6.03 0.95 1.66
N LEU A 30 -6.43 -0.32 1.56
CA LEU A 30 -6.07 -1.35 2.53
C LEU A 30 -4.54 -1.56 2.56
N MET A 31 -3.89 -1.62 1.40
CA MET A 31 -2.42 -1.73 1.31
C MET A 31 -1.71 -0.54 1.95
N TYR A 32 -2.24 0.68 1.84
CA TYR A 32 -1.63 1.84 2.53
C TYR A 32 -1.71 1.73 4.05
N ILE A 33 -2.87 1.32 4.57
CA ILE A 33 -3.05 1.13 6.02
C ILE A 33 -2.11 0.02 6.53
N VAL A 34 -2.10 -1.12 5.83
CA VAL A 34 -1.24 -2.26 6.18
C VAL A 34 0.24 -1.88 6.06
N GLY A 35 0.62 -1.17 5.00
CA GLY A 35 1.99 -0.70 4.79
C GLY A 35 2.46 0.24 5.90
N GLY A 36 1.63 1.20 6.31
CA GLY A 36 1.91 2.10 7.43
C GLY A 36 2.05 1.37 8.76
N LEU A 37 1.18 0.39 9.02
CA LEU A 37 1.25 -0.45 10.23
C LEU A 37 2.53 -1.30 10.27
N ILE A 38 2.88 -1.95 9.15
CA ILE A 38 4.12 -2.74 9.03
C ILE A 38 5.35 -1.87 9.25
N PHE A 39 5.37 -0.66 8.67
CA PHE A 39 6.45 0.29 8.88
C PHE A 39 6.61 0.66 10.35
N GLY A 40 5.51 1.02 11.03
CA GLY A 40 5.53 1.32 12.46
C GLY A 40 6.03 0.12 13.29
N TRP A 41 5.57 -1.09 12.96
CA TRP A 41 6.04 -2.31 13.61
C TRP A 41 7.54 -2.56 13.41
N MET A 42 8.05 -2.39 12.19
CA MET A 42 9.47 -2.57 11.87
C MET A 42 10.36 -1.55 12.61
N LEU A 43 9.90 -0.31 12.79
CA LEU A 43 10.63 0.68 13.57
C LEU A 43 10.74 0.28 15.04
N ILE A 44 9.65 -0.19 15.64
CA ILE A 44 9.64 -0.67 17.03
C ILE A 44 10.56 -1.88 17.18
N TRP A 45 10.47 -2.83 16.25
CA TRP A 45 11.33 -4.02 16.23
C TRP A 45 12.81 -3.68 16.08
N SER A 46 13.13 -2.75 15.18
CA SER A 46 14.49 -2.26 15.00
C SER A 46 15.02 -1.56 16.25
N ALA A 47 14.21 -0.73 16.90
CA ALA A 47 14.60 -0.05 18.14
C ALA A 47 14.87 -1.06 19.26
N TYR A 48 14.03 -2.08 19.40
CA TYR A 48 14.21 -3.16 20.35
C TYR A 48 15.53 -3.93 20.10
N LEU A 49 15.85 -4.23 18.84
CA LEU A 49 17.10 -4.86 18.45
C LEU A 49 18.34 -4.03 18.78
N ILE A 50 18.28 -2.71 18.62
CA ILE A 50 19.40 -1.81 18.97
C ILE A 50 19.64 -1.81 20.48
N ILE A 51 18.57 -1.71 21.28
CA ILE A 51 18.66 -1.66 22.75
C ILE A 51 19.16 -3.00 23.32
N THR A 52 18.69 -4.11 22.77
CA THR A 52 19.07 -5.47 23.23
C THR A 52 20.41 -5.96 22.67
N ALA A 53 21.04 -5.23 21.75
CA ALA A 53 22.32 -5.61 21.18
C ALA A 53 23.48 -5.60 22.20
N GLY A 54 23.38 -4.86 23.31
CA GLY A 54 24.36 -4.92 24.40
C GLY A 54 25.79 -4.54 23.99
N GLY A 55 25.98 -3.81 22.89
CA GLY A 55 27.29 -3.44 22.35
C GLY A 55 27.84 -4.40 21.29
N ASP A 56 27.11 -5.47 20.93
CA ASP A 56 27.47 -6.37 19.84
C ASP A 56 27.32 -5.65 18.48
N PRO A 57 28.42 -5.39 17.75
CA PRO A 57 28.39 -4.62 16.51
C PRO A 57 27.59 -5.31 15.40
N GLU A 58 27.51 -6.64 15.39
CA GLU A 58 26.78 -7.39 14.36
C GLU A 58 25.26 -7.18 14.52
N LYS A 59 24.78 -7.23 15.77
CA LYS A 59 23.36 -7.01 16.09
C LYS A 59 22.93 -5.58 15.81
N VAL A 60 23.77 -4.59 16.14
CA VAL A 60 23.51 -3.18 15.84
C VAL A 60 23.42 -2.96 14.34
N GLN A 61 24.35 -3.54 13.56
CA GLN A 61 24.35 -3.40 12.11
C GLN A 61 23.10 -4.02 11.48
N LYS A 62 22.67 -5.20 11.96
CA LYS A 62 21.42 -5.84 11.51
C LYS A 62 20.18 -5.00 11.82
N ALA A 63 20.15 -4.34 12.97
CA ALA A 63 19.06 -3.46 13.35
C ALA A 63 19.01 -2.21 12.45
N GLN A 64 20.16 -1.57 12.21
CA GLN A 64 20.27 -0.43 11.30
C GLN A 64 19.83 -0.78 9.87
N GLN A 65 20.20 -1.96 9.38
CA GLN A 65 19.71 -2.46 8.08
C GLN A 65 18.20 -2.60 8.09
N THR A 66 17.61 -3.17 9.14
CA THR A 66 16.15 -3.33 9.27
C THR A 66 15.43 -1.98 9.28
N ALA A 67 15.92 -0.99 10.02
CA ALA A 67 15.39 0.37 9.97
C ALA A 67 15.50 0.97 8.56
N THR A 68 16.64 0.78 7.89
CA THR A 68 16.87 1.30 6.54
C THR A 68 15.88 0.69 5.55
N PHE A 69 15.65 -0.62 5.60
CA PHE A 69 14.65 -1.29 4.76
C PHE A 69 13.23 -0.80 5.05
N ALA A 70 12.88 -0.55 6.30
CA ALA A 70 11.59 0.03 6.66
C ALA A 70 11.40 1.41 6.01
N VAL A 71 12.42 2.29 6.10
CA VAL A 71 12.39 3.63 5.49
C VAL A 71 12.28 3.55 3.97
N ILE A 72 13.05 2.67 3.33
CA ILE A 72 12.98 2.42 1.89
C ILE A 72 11.57 1.97 1.49
N GLY A 73 10.94 1.08 2.27
CA GLY A 73 9.57 0.62 2.00
C GLY A 73 8.56 1.77 1.92
N ILE A 74 8.63 2.73 2.84
CA ILE A 74 7.77 3.93 2.79
C ILE A 74 8.10 4.81 1.58
N PHE A 75 9.38 5.00 1.28
CA PHE A 75 9.80 5.74 0.09
C PHE A 75 9.23 5.15 -1.19
N VAL A 76 9.23 3.83 -1.32
CA VAL A 76 8.65 3.12 -2.47
C VAL A 76 7.14 3.39 -2.60
N ILE A 77 6.39 3.37 -1.48
CA ILE A 77 4.95 3.68 -1.47
C ILE A 77 4.71 5.12 -1.95
N ILE A 78 5.49 6.08 -1.45
CA ILE A 78 5.37 7.48 -1.84
C ILE A 78 5.65 7.66 -3.33
N ILE A 79 6.73 7.05 -3.84
CA ILE A 79 7.09 7.12 -5.27
C ILE A 79 5.98 6.50 -6.13
N ALA A 80 5.40 5.37 -5.72
CA ALA A 80 4.29 4.74 -6.43
C ALA A 80 3.09 5.69 -6.57
N ILE A 81 2.72 6.40 -5.50
CA ILE A 81 1.62 7.39 -5.53
C ILE A 81 1.93 8.51 -6.53
N VAL A 82 3.16 9.05 -6.50
CA VAL A 82 3.59 10.12 -7.41
C VAL A 82 3.55 9.66 -8.86
N LEU A 83 4.05 8.44 -9.15
CA LEU A 83 4.04 7.89 -10.50
C LEU A 83 2.61 7.72 -11.02
N VAL A 84 1.71 7.12 -10.24
CA VAL A 84 0.33 6.91 -10.71
C VAL A 84 -0.41 8.24 -10.91
N LYS A 85 -0.18 9.23 -10.03
CA LYS A 85 -0.73 10.60 -10.21
C LYS A 85 -0.17 11.26 -11.48
N LEU A 86 1.11 11.09 -11.78
CA LEU A 86 1.72 11.59 -13.01
C LEU A 86 1.10 10.95 -14.25
N PHE A 87 0.86 9.63 -14.23
CA PHE A 87 0.16 8.95 -15.32
C PHE A 87 -1.27 9.45 -15.47
N GLY A 88 -2.01 9.62 -14.37
CA GLY A 88 -3.38 10.17 -14.42
C GLY A 88 -3.44 11.58 -15.01
N PHE A 89 -2.46 12.42 -14.66
CA PHE A 89 -2.33 13.76 -15.24
C PHE A 89 -2.11 13.73 -16.75
N ILE A 90 -1.26 12.82 -17.25
CA ILE A 90 -0.98 12.66 -18.69
C ILE A 90 -2.19 12.08 -19.43
N THR A 91 -2.89 11.11 -18.83
CA THR A 91 -4.04 10.44 -19.46
C THR A 91 -5.36 11.19 -19.30
N ASN A 92 -5.39 12.26 -18.49
CA ASN A 92 -6.61 12.98 -18.10
C ASN A 92 -7.67 12.05 -17.46
N ILE A 93 -7.19 11.01 -16.77
CA ILE A 93 -8.03 10.05 -16.04
C ILE A 93 -7.75 10.23 -14.55
N ASP A 94 -8.78 10.61 -13.81
CA ASP A 94 -8.72 10.63 -12.36
C ASP A 94 -8.81 9.20 -11.82
N PHE A 95 -7.82 8.80 -11.04
CA PHE A 95 -7.81 7.52 -10.33
C PHE A 95 -8.31 7.74 -8.88
N PRO A 96 -9.61 7.53 -8.59
CA PRO A 96 -10.20 7.88 -7.29
C PRO A 96 -9.79 6.95 -6.14
N PHE A 97 -8.98 5.93 -6.41
CA PHE A 97 -8.51 4.93 -5.44
C PHE A 97 -7.14 5.26 -4.83
N LEU A 98 -6.55 6.40 -5.20
CA LEU A 98 -5.28 6.95 -4.73
C LEU A 98 -5.50 8.28 -4.00
#